data_AF-A0A448TV12-F1
#
_entry.id   AF-A0A448TV12-F1
#
_cell.length_a   1.000
_cell.length_b   1.000
_cell.length_c   1.000
_cell.angle_alpha   90.00
_cell.angle_beta   90.00
_cell.angle_gamma   90.00
#
_symmetry.space_group_name_H-M   'P 1'
#
loop_
_entity.id
_entity.type
_entity.pdbx_description
1 polymer ?
#
loop_
_entity_poly.entity_id
_entity_poly.type
_entity_poly.pdbx_seq_one_letter_code
_entity_poly.pdbx_strand_id
1 'polypeptide(L)'
;MKLFKLLLGSALLAGSISSAFAAPTSIDNIPVQCQKLFDEADMLVSDAAKQPGTHPNLEQIRAKLNASKAQILKLERATQIKSCGLGLAKLNRMTRDSEDLLN
;
A
#
# COMPACT_ATOMS: atom_id res chain seq x y z
N MET A 1 51.11 0.80 25.87
CA MET A 1 50.33 -0.45 25.80
C MET A 1 50.01 -0.73 24.33
N LYS A 2 50.06 -2.00 23.95
CA LYS A 2 50.26 -2.52 22.59
C LYS A 2 49.18 -2.14 21.58
N LEU A 3 49.63 -1.80 20.36
CA LEU A 3 48.85 -1.74 19.13
C LEU A 3 48.24 -3.11 18.81
N PHE A 4 46.92 -3.18 18.64
CA PHE A 4 46.27 -4.29 17.96
C PHE A 4 46.09 -3.95 16.48
N LYS A 5 47.06 -4.41 15.68
CA LYS A 5 46.89 -4.68 14.25
C LYS A 5 46.55 -6.16 14.11
N LEU A 6 45.39 -6.48 13.54
CA LEU A 6 45.05 -7.77 12.91
C LEU A 6 43.86 -7.47 11.99
N LEU A 7 44.09 -7.27 10.69
CA LEU A 7 44.37 -8.25 9.63
C LEU A 7 43.09 -8.62 8.87
N LEU A 8 43.24 -8.49 7.55
CA LEU A 8 42.26 -8.65 6.49
C LEU A 8 41.54 -10.00 6.55
N GLY A 9 40.25 -9.96 6.27
CA GLY A 9 39.44 -11.12 5.89
C GLY A 9 38.38 -10.69 4.89
N SER A 10 38.79 -10.42 3.65
CA SER A 10 37.87 -10.24 2.52
C SER A 10 37.19 -11.57 2.21
N ALA A 11 35.98 -11.77 2.72
CA ALA A 11 35.11 -12.83 2.25
C ALA A 11 34.52 -12.41 0.89
N LEU A 12 34.81 -13.21 -0.13
CA LEU A 12 34.36 -13.03 -1.51
C LEU A 12 32.83 -12.97 -1.59
N LEU A 13 32.32 -11.87 -2.15
CA LEU A 13 30.96 -11.80 -2.70
C LEU A 13 30.90 -12.73 -3.93
N ALA A 14 30.25 -13.88 -3.78
CA ALA A 14 29.82 -14.70 -4.91
C ALA A 14 28.41 -15.22 -4.61
N GLY A 15 27.43 -14.45 -5.05
CA GLY A 15 26.03 -14.83 -5.06
C GLY A 15 25.35 -14.06 -6.18
N SER A 16 25.39 -14.63 -7.38
CA SER A 16 24.73 -14.09 -8.58
C SER A 16 23.22 -14.04 -8.32
N ILE A 17 22.71 -12.88 -7.90
CA ILE A 17 21.28 -12.61 -7.88
C ILE A 17 20.82 -12.46 -9.33
N SER A 18 20.31 -13.55 -9.89
CA SER A 18 19.46 -13.49 -11.09
C SER A 18 18.14 -12.85 -10.69
N SER A 19 18.11 -11.52 -10.64
CA SER A 19 16.85 -10.79 -10.66
C SER A 19 16.27 -10.93 -12.07
N ALA A 20 15.39 -11.91 -12.25
CA ALA A 20 14.48 -11.90 -13.39
C ALA A 20 13.60 -10.65 -13.26
N PHE A 21 14.03 -9.55 -13.87
CA PHE A 21 13.15 -8.42 -14.14
C PHE A 21 12.15 -8.93 -15.19
N ALA A 22 11.03 -9.48 -14.71
CA ALA A 22 9.88 -9.70 -15.55
C ALA A 22 9.51 -8.36 -16.18
N ALA A 23 9.40 -8.37 -17.51
CA ALA A 23 9.06 -7.22 -18.33
C ALA A 23 7.81 -6.50 -17.81
N PRO A 24 7.69 -5.17 -18.02
CA PRO A 24 6.48 -4.43 -17.68
C PRO A 24 5.32 -5.02 -18.50
N THR A 25 4.49 -5.81 -17.83
CA THR A 25 3.19 -6.16 -18.38
C THR A 25 2.38 -4.87 -18.41
N SER A 26 1.84 -4.61 -19.59
CA SER A 26 0.99 -3.48 -19.96
C SER A 26 -0.02 -3.10 -18.86
N ILE A 27 -0.39 -1.82 -18.86
CA ILE A 27 -1.53 -1.22 -18.14
C ILE A 27 -2.82 -1.90 -18.63
N ASP A 28 -3.04 -3.17 -18.30
CA ASP A 28 -4.21 -3.93 -18.72
C ASP A 28 -5.01 -4.31 -17.49
N ASN A 29 -5.93 -3.40 -17.18
CA ASN A 29 -6.95 -3.40 -16.14
C ASN A 29 -6.45 -3.54 -14.70
N ILE A 30 -6.70 -2.49 -13.90
CA ILE A 30 -6.62 -2.54 -12.44
C ILE A 30 -7.47 -3.73 -11.96
N PRO A 31 -6.96 -4.61 -11.08
CA PRO A 31 -7.75 -5.72 -10.55
C PRO A 31 -9.05 -5.23 -9.91
N VAL A 32 -10.15 -5.95 -10.13
CA VAL A 32 -11.49 -5.56 -9.66
C VAL A 32 -11.51 -5.29 -8.14
N GLN A 33 -10.75 -6.05 -7.36
CA GLN A 33 -10.60 -5.85 -5.92
C GLN A 33 -10.00 -4.48 -5.60
N CYS A 34 -9.01 -4.04 -6.38
CA CYS A 34 -8.37 -2.73 -6.20
C CYS A 34 -9.29 -1.61 -6.64
N GLN A 35 -10.01 -1.77 -7.75
CA GLN A 35 -11.00 -0.79 -8.19
C GLN A 35 -12.04 -0.55 -7.08
N LYS A 36 -12.67 -1.63 -6.56
CA LYS A 36 -13.65 -1.52 -5.46
C LYS A 36 -13.08 -0.86 -4.22
N LEU A 37 -11.88 -1.26 -3.79
CA LEU A 37 -11.25 -0.66 -2.62
C LEU A 37 -10.96 0.84 -2.82
N PHE A 38 -10.50 1.22 -4.01
CA PHE A 38 -10.15 2.59 -4.33
C PHE A 38 -11.38 3.49 -4.40
N ASP A 39 -12.47 2.99 -4.98
CA ASP A 39 -13.75 3.70 -5.09
C ASP A 39 -14.39 3.90 -3.70
N GLU A 40 -14.43 2.84 -2.89
CA GLU A 40 -14.96 2.94 -1.51
C GLU A 40 -14.17 3.94 -0.68
N ALA A 41 -12.83 3.89 -0.76
CA ALA A 41 -11.96 4.84 -0.06
C ALA A 41 -12.16 6.28 -0.53
N ASP A 42 -12.38 6.52 -1.83
CA ASP A 42 -12.68 7.87 -2.34
C ASP A 42 -14.04 8.37 -1.88
N MET A 43 -15.04 7.50 -1.83
CA MET A 43 -16.36 7.82 -1.28
C MET A 43 -16.26 8.22 0.19
N LEU A 44 -15.54 7.46 1.01
CA LEU A 44 -15.29 7.78 2.42
C LEU A 44 -14.60 9.14 2.59
N VAL A 45 -13.60 9.44 1.76
CA VAL A 45 -12.92 10.74 1.80
C VAL A 45 -13.85 11.87 1.34
N SER A 46 -14.72 11.61 0.37
CA SER A 46 -15.74 12.56 -0.07
C SER A 46 -16.78 12.83 1.02
N ASP A 47 -17.22 11.81 1.75
CA ASP A 47 -18.16 11.98 2.85
C ASP A 47 -17.53 12.66 4.06
N ALA A 48 -16.28 12.31 4.38
CA ALA A 48 -15.47 13.02 5.37
C ALA A 48 -15.32 14.51 5.00
N ALA A 49 -15.24 14.85 3.72
CA ALA A 49 -15.19 16.24 3.26
C ALA A 49 -16.47 17.03 3.61
N LYS A 50 -17.63 16.37 3.65
CA LYS A 50 -18.91 17.00 4.00
C LYS A 50 -19.09 17.18 5.50
N GLN A 51 -18.28 16.50 6.32
CA GLN A 51 -18.38 16.59 7.78
C GLN A 51 -17.75 17.90 8.31
N PRO A 52 -18.44 18.62 9.21
CA PRO A 52 -17.90 19.81 9.83
C PRO A 52 -16.67 19.47 10.68
N GLY A 53 -15.62 20.29 10.60
CA GLY A 53 -14.37 20.09 11.35
C GLY A 53 -13.32 19.21 10.67
N THR A 54 -13.62 18.57 9.53
CA THR A 54 -12.71 17.62 8.86
C THR A 54 -11.76 18.26 7.82
N HIS A 55 -12.04 19.49 7.39
CA HIS A 55 -11.26 20.22 6.38
C HIS A 55 -9.75 20.38 6.67
N PRO A 56 -9.27 20.65 7.91
CA PRO A 56 -7.85 20.93 8.13
C PRO A 56 -6.91 19.75 7.82
N ASN A 57 -7.40 18.51 7.81
CA ASN A 57 -6.58 17.31 7.56
C ASN A 57 -6.95 16.58 6.26
N LEU A 58 -8.01 17.01 5.57
CA LEU A 58 -8.57 16.27 4.44
C LEU A 58 -7.62 16.20 3.24
N GLU A 59 -6.89 17.28 2.98
CA GLU A 59 -5.91 17.33 1.89
C GLU A 59 -4.77 16.33 2.11
N GLN A 60 -4.25 16.24 3.34
CA GLN A 60 -3.21 15.28 3.68
C GLN A 60 -3.70 13.83 3.55
N ILE A 61 -4.96 13.57 3.91
CA ILE A 61 -5.59 12.25 3.75
C ILE A 61 -5.66 11.88 2.27
N ARG A 62 -6.15 12.79 1.42
CA ARG A 62 -6.19 12.59 -0.06
C ARG A 62 -4.81 12.32 -0.63
N ALA A 63 -3.81 13.10 -0.25
CA ALA A 63 -2.44 12.93 -0.72
C ALA A 63 -1.87 11.55 -0.34
N LYS A 64 -2.05 11.12 0.92
CA LYS A 64 -1.60 9.79 1.39
C LYS A 64 -2.36 8.65 0.70
N LEU A 65 -3.67 8.81 0.50
CA LEU A 65 -4.49 7.83 -0.21
C LEU A 65 -3.99 7.64 -1.65
N ASN A 66 -3.78 8.74 -2.38
CA ASN A 66 -3.28 8.71 -3.76
C ASN A 66 -1.89 8.09 -3.86
N ALA A 67 -0.99 8.44 -2.93
CA ALA A 67 0.34 7.83 -2.86
C ALA A 67 0.27 6.31 -2.63
N SER A 68 -0.60 5.86 -1.72
CA SER A 68 -0.84 4.44 -1.45
C SER A 68 -1.39 3.71 -2.67
N LYS A 69 -2.40 4.28 -3.36
CA LYS A 69 -2.94 3.75 -4.62
C LYS A 69 -1.84 3.55 -5.66
N ALA A 70 -1.03 4.58 -5.89
CA ALA A 70 0.08 4.53 -6.85
C ALA A 70 1.13 3.48 -6.44
N GLN A 71 1.41 3.30 -5.15
CA GLN A 71 2.34 2.28 -4.68
C GLN A 71 1.80 0.87 -4.91
N ILE A 72 0.52 0.61 -4.62
CA ILE A 72 -0.10 -0.70 -4.86
C ILE A 72 -0.03 -1.06 -6.34
N LEU A 73 -0.31 -0.12 -7.24
CA LEU A 73 -0.28 -0.37 -8.68
C LEU A 73 1.13 -0.66 -9.23
N LYS A 74 2.19 -0.35 -8.47
CA LYS A 74 3.58 -0.73 -8.82
C LYS A 74 3.96 -2.14 -8.36
N LEU A 75 3.12 -2.81 -7.56
CA LEU A 75 3.36 -4.17 -7.10
C LEU A 75 2.97 -5.19 -8.17
N GLU A 76 3.45 -6.42 -8.01
CA GLU A 76 3.01 -7.54 -8.86
C GLU A 76 1.50 -7.78 -8.76
N ARG A 77 0.86 -8.19 -9.85
CA ARG A 77 -0.61 -8.38 -9.95
C ARG A 77 -1.19 -9.27 -8.85
N ALA A 78 -0.55 -10.40 -8.54
CA ALA A 78 -1.02 -11.29 -7.47
C ALA A 78 -1.01 -10.59 -6.10
N THR A 79 0.02 -9.78 -5.85
CA THR A 79 0.15 -8.94 -4.65
C THR A 79 -0.88 -7.84 -4.64
N GLN A 80 -1.19 -7.20 -5.78
CA GLN A 80 -2.28 -6.24 -5.89
C GLN A 80 -3.62 -6.87 -5.48
N ILE A 81 -3.98 -8.01 -6.08
CA ILE A 81 -5.22 -8.74 -5.78
C ILE A 81 -5.32 -9.06 -4.28
N LYS A 82 -4.23 -9.57 -3.68
CA LYS A 82 -4.19 -9.91 -2.26
C LYS A 82 -4.32 -8.68 -1.38
N SER A 83 -3.51 -7.65 -1.60
CA SER A 83 -3.50 -6.42 -0.80
C SER A 83 -4.85 -5.71 -0.87
N CYS A 84 -5.44 -5.58 -2.05
CA CYS A 84 -6.73 -4.94 -2.23
C CYS A 84 -7.87 -5.77 -1.64
N GLY A 85 -7.83 -7.10 -1.77
CA GLY A 85 -8.80 -7.99 -1.12
C GLY A 85 -8.78 -7.87 0.41
N LEU A 86 -7.60 -7.86 1.01
CA LEU A 86 -7.45 -7.65 2.46
C LEU A 86 -7.92 -6.26 2.90
N GLY A 87 -7.57 -5.22 2.12
CA GLY A 87 -8.02 -3.86 2.37
C GLY A 87 -9.55 -3.75 2.34
N LEU A 88 -10.21 -4.32 1.34
CA LEU A 88 -11.66 -4.31 1.20
C LEU A 88 -12.35 -5.07 2.34
N ALA A 89 -11.83 -6.24 2.70
CA ALA A 89 -12.36 -7.02 3.82
C ALA A 89 -12.23 -6.28 5.16
N LYS A 90 -11.13 -5.56 5.39
CA LYS A 90 -10.94 -4.76 6.59
C LYS A 90 -11.87 -3.54 6.60
N LEU A 91 -12.04 -2.87 5.46
CA LEU A 91 -12.91 -1.72 5.34
C LEU A 91 -14.36 -2.08 5.62
N ASN A 92 -14.86 -3.17 5.02
CA ASN A 92 -16.22 -3.66 5.28
C ASN A 92 -16.46 -4.03 6.75
N ARG A 93 -15.44 -4.50 7.47
CA ARG A 93 -15.56 -4.74 8.93
C ARG A 93 -15.69 -3.44 9.69
N MET A 94 -14.84 -2.45 9.38
CA MET A 94 -14.91 -1.13 10.03
C MET A 94 -16.26 -0.45 9.81
N THR A 95 -16.83 -0.53 8.61
CA THR A 95 -18.16 0.00 8.31
C THR A 95 -19.22 -0.68 9.18
N ARG A 96 -19.24 -2.02 9.21
CA ARG A 96 -20.18 -2.79 10.03
C ARG A 96 -20.05 -2.50 11.52
N ASP A 97 -18.82 -2.47 12.03
CA ASP A 97 -18.55 -2.16 13.44
C ASP A 97 -19.03 -0.73 13.79
N SER A 98 -18.94 0.20 12.83
CA SER A 98 -19.44 1.57 12.99
C SER A 98 -20.97 1.63 12.98
N GLU A 99 -21.63 0.82 12.14
CA GLU A 99 -23.09 0.69 12.09
C GLU A 99 -23.65 0.03 13.37
N ASP A 100 -22.99 -1.00 13.88
CA ASP A 100 -23.38 -1.69 15.12
C ASP A 100 -23.29 -0.79 16.37
N LEU A 101 -22.44 0.25 16.34
CA LEU A 101 -22.35 1.26 17.42
C LEU A 101 -23.48 2.31 17.37
N LEU A 102 -24.19 2.40 16.25
CA LEU A 102 -25.28 3.36 16.02
C LEU A 102 -26.67 2.73 16.16
N ASN A 103 -26.74 1.43 16.47
CA ASN A 103 -27.96 0.63 16.61
C ASN A 103 -28.13 0.09 18.05
#